data_AF-A0A316KKB2-F1
#
_entry.id   AF-A0A316KKB2-F1
#
_cell.length_a   1.000
_cell.length_b   1.000
_cell.length_c   1.000
_cell.angle_alpha   90.00
_cell.angle_beta   90.00
_cell.angle_gamma   90.00
#
_symmetry.space_group_name_H-M   'P 1'
#
loop_
_entity.id
_entity.type
_entity.pdbx_description
1 polymer ?
#
loop_
_entity_poly.entity_id
_entity_poly.type
_entity_poly.pdbx_seq_one_letter_code
_entity_poly.pdbx_strand_id
1 'polypeptide(L)'
;MGPESRGCEESQLHGKAHLLLAQMYNWTNDTIYRNELNYKLDKNLLPSVLMDADTDGLVDGTNPAIAFQDLTLTAQTPGRNWDGHNSLPWYNAMNAWAITDAYVAFRDRGDIQRAQELKPYVLAMLDNLSWEINNLGIIDDQLGVRDLTYALLNGIWKVARYENESHPEWETAAWAMWNSGYFDVYSTHSVCVELYLCILTDTPYEPPFVREFFASIDENTMASVRLFPNPAENEIRVKLESNEIYTVEIYDLNGRKVLSKENVQNSDQLNVSKLESALINVY
;
A
#
# COMPACT_ATOMS: atom_id res chain seq x y z
N MET A 1 19.31 10.35 2.64
CA MET A 1 18.24 9.34 2.54
C MET A 1 17.87 9.23 1.07
N GLY A 2 17.96 8.03 0.50
CA GLY A 2 18.00 7.80 -0.95
C GLY A 2 16.63 7.80 -1.65
N PRO A 3 16.61 7.75 -3.00
CA PRO A 3 15.40 7.79 -3.83
C PRO A 3 14.39 6.66 -3.55
N GLU A 4 14.81 5.58 -2.88
CA GLU A 4 13.97 4.47 -2.47
C GLU A 4 12.96 4.83 -1.37
N SER A 5 13.16 5.93 -0.64
CA SER A 5 12.30 6.30 0.50
C SER A 5 11.03 7.07 0.13
N ARG A 6 10.81 7.46 -1.14
CA ARG A 6 9.61 8.23 -1.56
C ARG A 6 8.52 7.41 -2.25
N GLY A 7 8.87 6.39 -3.03
CA GLY A 7 7.89 5.36 -3.43
C GLY A 7 7.30 4.65 -2.20
N CYS A 8 8.11 4.59 -1.13
CA CYS A 8 7.77 4.04 0.17
C CYS A 8 6.62 4.81 0.82
N GLU A 9 6.59 6.14 0.71
CA GLU A 9 5.60 6.97 1.39
C GLU A 9 4.26 6.97 0.65
N GLU A 10 4.24 7.00 -0.70
CA GLU A 10 2.99 7.06 -1.46
C GLU A 10 2.19 5.76 -1.40
N SER A 11 2.83 4.59 -1.59
CA SER A 11 2.13 3.30 -1.47
C SER A 11 1.68 3.02 -0.04
N GLN A 12 2.48 3.41 0.96
CA GLN A 12 2.08 3.37 2.36
C GLN A 12 0.89 4.29 2.65
N LEU A 13 0.87 5.50 2.08
CA LEU A 13 -0.23 6.46 2.27
C LEU A 13 -1.52 5.92 1.63
N HIS A 14 -1.43 5.35 0.43
CA HIS A 14 -2.55 4.75 -0.25
C HIS A 14 -3.07 3.53 0.50
N GLY A 15 -2.22 2.57 0.85
CA GLY A 15 -2.60 1.40 1.65
C GLY A 15 -3.27 1.77 2.98
N LYS A 16 -2.71 2.73 3.73
CA LYS A 16 -3.30 3.23 4.99
C LYS A 16 -4.63 3.94 4.77
N ALA A 17 -4.80 4.68 3.69
CA ALA A 17 -6.07 5.33 3.35
C ALA A 17 -7.15 4.31 3.00
N HIS A 18 -6.83 3.28 2.21
CA HIS A 18 -7.74 2.16 1.93
C HIS A 18 -8.17 1.46 3.22
N LEU A 19 -7.20 1.15 4.10
CA LEU A 19 -7.45 0.55 5.41
C LEU A 19 -8.39 1.39 6.26
N LEU A 20 -8.10 2.68 6.42
CA LEU A 20 -8.95 3.58 7.18
C LEU A 20 -10.38 3.60 6.62
N LEU A 21 -10.53 3.73 5.30
CA LEU A 21 -11.86 3.77 4.67
C LEU A 21 -12.61 2.44 4.81
N ALA A 22 -11.93 1.30 4.70
CA ALA A 22 -12.51 -0.02 4.93
C ALA A 22 -13.00 -0.18 6.37
N GLN A 23 -12.19 0.21 7.35
CA GLN A 23 -12.57 0.17 8.76
C GLN A 23 -13.71 1.14 9.07
N MET A 24 -13.67 2.36 8.53
CA MET A 24 -14.74 3.35 8.71
C MET A 24 -16.04 2.90 8.06
N TYR A 25 -15.98 2.32 6.86
CA TYR A 25 -17.16 1.77 6.20
C TYR A 25 -17.73 0.59 7.00
N ASN A 26 -16.88 -0.35 7.42
CA ASN A 26 -17.35 -1.47 8.22
C ASN A 26 -17.93 -1.00 9.57
N TRP A 27 -17.32 -0.02 10.24
CA TRP A 27 -17.85 0.43 11.53
C TRP A 27 -19.18 1.18 11.37
N THR A 28 -19.26 2.11 10.43
CA THR A 28 -20.37 3.07 10.37
C THR A 28 -21.49 2.67 9.43
N ASN A 29 -21.21 1.80 8.46
CA ASN A 29 -22.07 1.54 7.30
C ASN A 29 -22.41 2.81 6.49
N ASP A 30 -21.61 3.88 6.61
CA ASP A 30 -21.86 5.13 5.89
C ASP A 30 -21.40 5.02 4.42
N THR A 31 -22.31 5.38 3.52
CA THR A 31 -22.08 5.39 2.08
C THR A 31 -20.96 6.32 1.62
N ILE A 32 -20.61 7.36 2.39
CA ILE A 32 -19.48 8.24 2.05
C ILE A 32 -18.17 7.43 2.06
N TYR A 33 -17.91 6.67 3.12
CA TYR A 33 -16.71 5.83 3.21
C TYR A 33 -16.72 4.71 2.17
N ARG A 34 -17.90 4.11 1.93
CA ARG A 34 -18.08 3.12 0.87
C ARG A 34 -17.68 3.66 -0.51
N ASN A 35 -18.18 4.84 -0.86
CA ASN A 35 -17.96 5.44 -2.17
C ASN A 35 -16.50 5.85 -2.35
N GLU A 36 -15.88 6.45 -1.32
CA GLU A 36 -14.46 6.78 -1.34
C GLU A 36 -13.56 5.54 -1.40
N LEU A 37 -13.91 4.48 -0.66
CA LEU A 37 -13.18 3.21 -0.72
C LEU A 37 -13.21 2.64 -2.13
N ASN A 38 -14.39 2.54 -2.74
CA ASN A 38 -14.52 2.06 -4.12
C ASN A 38 -13.71 2.91 -5.10
N TYR A 39 -13.83 4.24 -5.02
CA TYR A 39 -13.10 5.15 -5.90
C TYR A 39 -11.58 4.91 -5.83
N LYS A 40 -11.02 4.77 -4.62
CA LYS A 40 -9.57 4.58 -4.45
C LYS A 40 -9.13 3.18 -4.88
N LEU A 41 -9.89 2.14 -4.56
CA LEU A 41 -9.61 0.78 -5.03
C LEU A 41 -9.54 0.72 -6.56
N ASP A 42 -10.54 1.29 -7.25
CA ASP A 42 -10.62 1.26 -8.71
C ASP A 42 -9.57 2.12 -9.40
N LYS A 43 -9.12 3.20 -8.76
CA LYS A 43 -8.15 4.14 -9.35
C LYS A 43 -6.70 3.83 -9.04
N ASN A 44 -6.43 3.11 -7.95
CA ASN A 44 -5.07 2.92 -7.45
C ASN A 44 -4.75 1.45 -7.26
N LEU A 45 -5.45 0.76 -6.37
CA LEU A 45 -5.02 -0.57 -5.93
C LEU A 45 -5.28 -1.63 -7.00
N LEU A 46 -6.53 -1.80 -7.45
CA LEU A 46 -6.90 -2.90 -8.36
C LEU A 46 -6.14 -2.88 -9.69
N PRO A 47 -5.98 -1.73 -10.39
CA PRO A 47 -5.24 -1.70 -11.65
C PRO A 47 -3.75 -2.01 -11.47
N SER A 48 -3.23 -1.89 -10.25
CA SER A 48 -1.82 -2.12 -9.97
C SER A 48 -1.48 -3.59 -9.76
N VAL A 49 -2.46 -4.44 -9.42
CA VAL A 49 -2.25 -5.87 -9.13
C VAL A 49 -2.28 -6.68 -10.42
N LEU A 50 -1.21 -7.44 -10.65
CA LEU A 50 -1.04 -8.37 -11.76
C LEU A 50 -1.84 -9.63 -11.51
N MET A 51 -2.81 -9.90 -12.38
CA MET A 51 -3.69 -11.07 -12.28
C MET A 51 -3.44 -12.05 -13.43
N ASP A 52 -3.66 -13.32 -13.15
CA ASP A 52 -3.67 -14.45 -14.10
C ASP A 52 -4.90 -15.31 -13.77
N ALA A 53 -6.09 -14.76 -14.01
CA ALA A 53 -7.34 -15.34 -13.55
C ALA A 53 -7.71 -16.62 -14.30
N ASP A 54 -7.26 -16.79 -15.54
CA ASP A 54 -7.48 -17.99 -16.36
C ASP A 54 -6.27 -18.93 -16.43
N THR A 55 -5.19 -18.61 -15.71
CA THR A 55 -3.98 -19.43 -15.55
C THR A 55 -3.27 -19.72 -16.88
N ASP A 56 -3.31 -18.78 -17.82
CA ASP A 56 -2.66 -18.90 -19.13
C ASP A 56 -1.20 -18.40 -19.14
N GLY A 57 -0.74 -17.85 -18.01
CA GLY A 57 0.61 -17.30 -17.83
C GLY A 57 0.79 -15.90 -18.42
N LEU A 58 -0.29 -15.26 -18.86
CA LEU A 58 -0.34 -13.88 -19.34
C LEU A 58 -0.99 -12.97 -18.31
N VAL A 59 -0.61 -11.69 -18.35
CA VAL A 59 -1.18 -10.68 -17.45
C VAL A 59 -2.54 -10.24 -17.98
N ASP A 60 -3.57 -10.43 -17.16
CA ASP A 60 -4.94 -10.01 -17.45
C ASP A 60 -5.03 -8.51 -17.75
N GLY A 61 -5.90 -8.17 -18.71
CA GLY A 61 -6.22 -6.78 -19.03
C GLY A 61 -5.15 -6.02 -19.81
N THR A 62 -4.11 -6.71 -20.31
CA THR A 62 -3.04 -6.10 -21.11
C THR A 62 -3.30 -6.18 -22.62
N ASN A 63 -2.88 -5.16 -23.37
CA ASN A 63 -2.87 -5.17 -24.83
C ASN A 63 -1.70 -4.31 -25.36
N PRO A 64 -0.68 -4.90 -26.04
CA PRO A 64 -0.56 -6.32 -26.38
C PRO A 64 -0.44 -7.21 -25.14
N ALA A 65 -0.72 -8.50 -25.28
CA ALA A 65 -0.59 -9.46 -24.19
C ALA A 65 0.86 -9.52 -23.68
N ILE A 66 1.02 -9.55 -22.36
CA ILE A 66 2.32 -9.60 -21.68
C ILE A 66 2.40 -10.92 -20.91
N ALA A 67 3.45 -11.72 -21.12
CA ALA A 67 3.66 -12.93 -20.33
C ALA A 67 4.32 -12.61 -18.98
N PHE A 68 3.91 -13.30 -17.90
CA PHE A 68 4.51 -13.11 -16.58
C PHE A 68 6.03 -13.36 -16.56
N GLN A 69 6.51 -14.33 -17.35
CA GLN A 69 7.93 -14.65 -17.47
C GLN A 69 8.78 -13.50 -18.07
N ASP A 70 8.15 -12.57 -18.78
CA ASP A 70 8.82 -11.42 -19.41
C ASP A 70 8.89 -10.20 -18.47
N LEU A 71 8.21 -10.26 -17.32
CA LEU A 71 8.25 -9.23 -16.28
C LEU A 71 9.55 -9.32 -15.45
N THR A 72 9.81 -8.29 -14.65
CA THR A 72 10.89 -8.32 -13.64
C THR A 72 10.65 -9.45 -12.65
N LEU A 73 11.72 -10.06 -12.11
CA LEU A 73 11.63 -11.21 -11.19
C LEU A 73 10.63 -11.00 -10.04
N THR A 74 10.54 -9.78 -9.50
CA THR A 74 9.63 -9.43 -8.40
C THR A 74 8.16 -9.39 -8.81
N ALA A 75 7.86 -9.29 -10.09
CA ALA A 75 6.52 -9.16 -10.67
C ALA A 75 6.07 -10.41 -11.45
N GLN A 76 6.86 -11.48 -11.49
CA GLN A 76 6.52 -12.71 -12.24
C GLN A 76 5.48 -13.60 -11.55
N THR A 77 5.04 -13.25 -10.34
CA THR A 77 4.05 -14.01 -9.58
C THR A 77 2.72 -13.25 -9.56
N PRO A 78 1.58 -13.89 -9.90
CA PRO A 78 0.27 -13.28 -9.74
C PRO A 78 0.04 -12.75 -8.32
N GLY A 79 -0.74 -11.69 -8.20
CA GLY A 79 -0.97 -10.97 -6.95
C GLY A 79 0.11 -9.92 -6.61
N ARG A 80 1.16 -9.78 -7.43
CA ARG A 80 2.15 -8.70 -7.30
C ARG A 80 1.70 -7.40 -7.94
N ASN A 81 2.32 -6.30 -7.55
CA ASN A 81 2.13 -5.02 -8.22
C ASN A 81 3.03 -4.88 -9.48
N TRP A 82 2.62 -4.03 -10.43
CA TRP A 82 3.38 -3.77 -11.66
C TRP A 82 4.79 -3.21 -11.44
N ASP A 83 4.95 -2.30 -10.48
CA ASP A 83 6.23 -1.65 -10.22
C ASP A 83 7.06 -2.47 -9.23
N GLY A 84 8.37 -2.51 -9.46
CA GLY A 84 9.29 -3.29 -8.65
C GLY A 84 9.34 -2.84 -7.19
N HIS A 85 8.93 -1.61 -6.88
CA HIS A 85 8.91 -1.10 -5.51
C HIS A 85 7.73 -1.65 -4.73
N ASN A 86 6.50 -1.52 -5.24
CA ASN A 86 5.29 -2.07 -4.62
C ASN A 86 5.24 -3.59 -4.69
N SER A 87 6.01 -4.19 -5.59
CA SER A 87 6.28 -5.63 -5.59
C SER A 87 7.12 -6.08 -4.40
N LEU A 88 7.81 -5.20 -3.65
CA LEU A 88 8.58 -5.64 -2.49
C LEU A 88 7.66 -6.20 -1.41
N PRO A 89 8.14 -7.17 -0.60
CA PRO A 89 7.30 -7.95 0.32
C PRO A 89 6.47 -7.10 1.28
N TRP A 90 7.08 -6.02 1.80
CA TRP A 90 6.41 -5.10 2.72
C TRP A 90 5.23 -4.38 2.04
N TYR A 91 5.43 -3.71 0.92
CA TYR A 91 4.35 -2.96 0.28
C TYR A 91 3.26 -3.88 -0.25
N ASN A 92 3.65 -5.04 -0.76
CA ASN A 92 2.71 -6.07 -1.16
C ASN A 92 1.85 -6.52 0.04
N ALA A 93 2.45 -6.70 1.22
CA ALA A 93 1.70 -7.04 2.42
C ALA A 93 0.74 -5.94 2.87
N MET A 94 1.13 -4.67 2.78
CA MET A 94 0.23 -3.56 3.10
C MET A 94 -0.96 -3.48 2.14
N ASN A 95 -0.71 -3.71 0.86
CA ASN A 95 -1.77 -3.78 -0.15
C ASN A 95 -2.68 -4.99 0.07
N ALA A 96 -2.12 -6.15 0.38
CA ALA A 96 -2.85 -7.37 0.72
C ALA A 96 -3.74 -7.16 1.96
N TRP A 97 -3.22 -6.49 2.99
CA TRP A 97 -4.00 -6.11 4.16
C TRP A 97 -5.13 -5.16 3.78
N ALA A 98 -4.83 -4.09 3.04
CA ALA A 98 -5.82 -3.10 2.60
C ALA A 98 -6.99 -3.74 1.84
N ILE A 99 -6.69 -4.60 0.85
CA ILE A 99 -7.73 -5.24 0.04
C ILE A 99 -8.50 -6.30 0.83
N THR A 100 -7.84 -7.02 1.76
CA THR A 100 -8.52 -7.97 2.65
C THR A 100 -9.56 -7.27 3.53
N ASP A 101 -9.18 -6.16 4.16
CA ASP A 101 -10.11 -5.40 5.01
C ASP A 101 -11.22 -4.74 4.20
N ALA A 102 -10.94 -4.27 2.98
CA ALA A 102 -11.96 -3.77 2.07
C ALA A 102 -12.96 -4.86 1.67
N TYR A 103 -12.48 -6.02 1.26
CA TYR A 103 -13.30 -7.19 0.96
C TYR A 103 -14.23 -7.56 2.12
N VAL A 104 -13.67 -7.65 3.33
CA VAL A 104 -14.43 -7.95 4.54
C VAL A 104 -15.48 -6.89 4.83
N ALA A 105 -15.15 -5.61 4.69
CA ALA A 105 -16.10 -4.51 4.88
C ALA A 105 -17.30 -4.63 3.92
N PHE A 106 -17.06 -4.85 2.62
CA PHE A 106 -18.15 -5.02 1.65
C PHE A 106 -18.96 -6.29 1.93
N ARG A 107 -18.31 -7.41 2.23
CA ARG A 107 -18.97 -8.68 2.57
C ARG A 107 -19.90 -8.53 3.76
N ASP A 108 -19.39 -7.98 4.86
CA ASP A 108 -20.09 -7.90 6.14
C ASP A 108 -21.20 -6.85 6.14
N ARG A 109 -21.10 -5.83 5.28
CA ARG A 109 -22.15 -4.80 5.09
C ARG A 109 -23.20 -5.18 4.04
N GLY A 110 -23.07 -6.34 3.42
CA GLY A 110 -24.04 -6.87 2.46
C GLY A 110 -23.86 -6.40 1.01
N ASP A 111 -22.75 -5.74 0.68
CA ASP A 111 -22.37 -5.37 -0.69
C ASP A 111 -21.72 -6.56 -1.41
N ILE A 112 -22.47 -7.65 -1.53
CA ILE A 112 -21.97 -8.98 -1.92
C ILE A 112 -21.33 -8.99 -3.31
N GLN A 113 -21.92 -8.27 -4.28
CA GLN A 113 -21.36 -8.19 -5.63
C GLN A 113 -19.94 -7.61 -5.62
N ARG A 114 -19.74 -6.50 -4.89
CA ARG A 114 -18.43 -5.87 -4.80
C ARG A 114 -17.43 -6.76 -4.05
N ALA A 115 -17.87 -7.43 -2.99
CA ALA A 115 -17.03 -8.40 -2.31
C ALA A 115 -16.58 -9.54 -3.25
N GLN A 116 -17.48 -10.04 -4.11
CA GLN A 116 -17.15 -11.07 -5.10
C GLN A 116 -16.14 -10.58 -6.15
N GLU A 117 -16.22 -9.32 -6.57
CA GLU A 117 -15.24 -8.71 -7.47
C GLU A 117 -13.85 -8.58 -6.84
N LEU A 118 -13.77 -8.27 -5.53
CA LEU A 118 -12.51 -8.09 -4.82
C LEU A 118 -11.84 -9.41 -4.43
N LYS A 119 -12.63 -10.46 -4.18
CA LYS A 119 -12.12 -11.74 -3.65
C LYS A 119 -10.96 -12.33 -4.45
N PRO A 120 -10.98 -12.41 -5.80
CA PRO A 120 -9.86 -12.94 -6.56
C PRO A 120 -8.53 -12.23 -6.28
N TYR A 121 -8.57 -10.90 -6.14
CA TYR A 121 -7.38 -10.13 -5.79
C TYR A 121 -6.90 -10.42 -4.38
N VAL A 122 -7.81 -10.51 -3.40
CA VAL A 122 -7.47 -10.89 -2.01
C VAL A 122 -6.74 -12.24 -1.99
N LEU A 123 -7.28 -13.25 -2.69
CA LEU A 123 -6.68 -14.57 -2.75
C LEU A 123 -5.30 -14.52 -3.40
N ALA A 124 -5.18 -13.89 -4.57
CA ALA A 124 -3.90 -13.80 -5.28
C ALA A 124 -2.81 -13.10 -4.45
N MET A 125 -3.16 -12.02 -3.74
CA MET A 125 -2.20 -11.31 -2.89
C MET A 125 -1.78 -12.13 -1.67
N LEU A 126 -2.71 -12.86 -1.02
CA LEU A 126 -2.39 -13.73 0.12
C LEU A 126 -1.61 -14.99 -0.30
N ASP A 127 -1.92 -15.57 -1.45
CA ASP A 127 -1.14 -16.63 -2.08
C ASP A 127 0.29 -16.16 -2.32
N ASN A 128 0.46 -14.93 -2.81
CA ASN A 128 1.76 -14.34 -3.02
C ASN A 128 2.58 -14.19 -1.72
N LEU A 129 1.98 -13.66 -0.65
CA LEU A 129 2.65 -13.55 0.66
C LEU A 129 3.05 -14.92 1.20
N SER A 130 2.20 -15.93 1.00
CA SER A 130 2.46 -17.29 1.45
C SER A 130 3.60 -17.94 0.65
N TRP A 131 3.59 -17.76 -0.67
CA TRP A 131 4.64 -18.24 -1.55
C TRP A 131 6.00 -17.65 -1.16
N GLU A 132 6.05 -16.35 -0.86
CA GLU A 132 7.28 -15.70 -0.39
C GLU A 132 7.86 -16.38 0.85
N ILE A 133 7.05 -16.52 1.89
CA ILE A 133 7.49 -17.11 3.16
C ILE A 133 7.96 -18.55 2.95
N ASN A 134 7.21 -19.34 2.17
CA ASN A 134 7.51 -20.75 1.93
C ASN A 134 8.78 -20.97 1.08
N ASN A 135 9.07 -20.08 0.13
CA ASN A 135 10.12 -20.30 -0.87
C ASN A 135 11.37 -19.46 -0.65
N LEU A 136 11.21 -18.23 -0.13
CA LEU A 136 12.31 -17.30 0.12
C LEU A 136 12.72 -17.27 1.60
N GLY A 137 11.87 -17.83 2.46
CA GLY A 137 12.05 -17.80 3.91
C GLY A 137 11.48 -16.55 4.53
N ILE A 138 11.55 -16.49 5.86
CA ILE A 138 11.02 -15.37 6.62
C ILE A 138 12.04 -14.25 6.61
N ILE A 139 11.55 -13.04 6.36
CA ILE A 139 12.37 -11.83 6.35
C ILE A 139 12.86 -11.55 7.78
N ASP A 140 14.16 -11.25 7.90
CA ASP A 140 14.80 -10.84 9.16
C ASP A 140 14.07 -9.66 9.82
N ASP A 141 14.22 -9.51 11.13
CA ASP A 141 13.58 -8.43 11.90
C ASP A 141 14.06 -7.05 11.45
N GLN A 142 13.21 -6.38 10.67
CA GLN A 142 13.44 -5.06 10.11
C GLN A 142 12.12 -4.30 9.96
N LEU A 143 12.21 -2.98 9.75
CA LEU A 143 11.06 -2.12 9.52
C LEU A 143 10.17 -2.71 8.39
N GLY A 144 8.87 -2.90 8.69
CA GLY A 144 7.89 -3.36 7.71
C GLY A 144 7.49 -4.83 7.76
N VAL A 145 8.28 -5.70 8.41
CA VAL A 145 7.97 -7.15 8.46
C VAL A 145 6.75 -7.46 9.33
N ARG A 146 6.42 -6.56 10.26
CA ARG A 146 5.13 -6.54 10.95
C ARG A 146 3.95 -6.67 9.98
N ASP A 147 3.98 -5.92 8.89
CA ASP A 147 2.83 -5.80 7.98
C ASP A 147 2.64 -7.10 7.19
N LEU A 148 3.72 -7.81 6.85
CA LEU A 148 3.68 -9.16 6.26
C LEU A 148 2.98 -10.16 7.17
N THR A 149 3.46 -10.25 8.41
CA THR A 149 2.93 -11.18 9.41
C THR A 149 1.45 -10.89 9.69
N TYR A 150 1.11 -9.62 9.87
CA TYR A 150 -0.26 -9.21 10.14
C TYR A 150 -1.17 -9.46 8.94
N ALA A 151 -0.77 -9.09 7.72
CA ALA A 151 -1.58 -9.26 6.52
C ALA A 151 -1.97 -10.72 6.28
N LEU A 152 -1.00 -11.64 6.38
CA LEU A 152 -1.25 -13.07 6.18
C LEU A 152 -2.16 -13.65 7.26
N LEU A 153 -1.87 -13.40 8.54
CA LEU A 153 -2.71 -13.91 9.64
C LEU A 153 -4.13 -13.32 9.60
N ASN A 154 -4.24 -12.04 9.23
CA ASN A 154 -5.54 -11.37 9.04
C ASN A 154 -6.34 -12.01 7.90
N GLY A 155 -5.69 -12.35 6.78
CA GLY A 155 -6.29 -13.08 5.66
C GLY A 155 -6.77 -14.48 6.05
N ILE A 156 -5.92 -15.27 6.72
CA ILE A 156 -6.28 -16.60 7.22
C ILE A 156 -7.52 -16.51 8.13
N TRP A 157 -7.57 -15.53 9.03
CA TRP A 157 -8.68 -15.41 9.97
C TRP A 157 -9.96 -14.89 9.30
N LYS A 158 -9.88 -13.75 8.62
CA LYS A 158 -11.06 -13.04 8.12
C LYS A 158 -11.60 -13.66 6.84
N VAL A 159 -10.80 -14.39 6.08
CA VAL A 159 -11.21 -15.06 4.83
C VAL A 159 -11.30 -16.56 5.08
N ALA A 160 -10.17 -17.27 5.18
CA ALA A 160 -10.16 -18.73 5.20
C ALA A 160 -10.98 -19.32 6.36
N ARG A 161 -10.76 -18.85 7.59
CA ARG A 161 -11.46 -19.35 8.78
C ARG A 161 -12.94 -18.97 8.80
N TYR A 162 -13.27 -17.71 8.47
CA TYR A 162 -14.64 -17.20 8.47
C TYR A 162 -15.50 -17.86 7.39
N GLU A 163 -14.93 -18.09 6.22
CA GLU A 163 -15.63 -18.66 5.06
C GLU A 163 -15.47 -20.17 4.93
N ASN A 164 -14.72 -20.78 5.86
CA ASN A 164 -14.44 -22.21 5.88
C ASN A 164 -13.78 -22.71 4.57
N GLU A 165 -12.80 -21.94 4.09
CA GLU A 165 -11.99 -22.27 2.93
C GLU A 165 -10.61 -22.81 3.35
N SER A 166 -10.05 -23.72 2.56
CA SER A 166 -8.75 -24.32 2.82
C SER A 166 -7.72 -23.79 1.84
N HIS A 167 -6.64 -23.24 2.39
CA HIS A 167 -5.50 -22.70 1.66
C HIS A 167 -4.20 -23.27 2.26
N PRO A 168 -3.76 -24.48 1.83
CA PRO A 168 -2.64 -25.19 2.47
C PRO A 168 -1.32 -24.42 2.50
N GLU A 169 -1.06 -23.61 1.48
CA GLU A 169 0.15 -22.78 1.40
C GLU A 169 0.16 -21.67 2.45
N TRP A 170 -1.02 -21.12 2.78
CA TRP A 170 -1.15 -20.09 3.83
C TRP A 170 -0.88 -20.68 5.21
N GLU A 171 -1.40 -21.89 5.46
CA GLU A 171 -1.15 -22.62 6.71
C GLU A 171 0.34 -22.99 6.82
N THR A 172 0.96 -23.43 5.73
CA THR A 172 2.41 -23.72 5.68
C THR A 172 3.24 -22.47 5.98
N ALA A 173 2.86 -21.32 5.43
CA ALA A 173 3.53 -20.04 5.69
C ALA A 173 3.34 -19.58 7.14
N ALA A 174 2.15 -19.75 7.72
CA ALA A 174 1.90 -19.49 9.13
C ALA A 174 2.76 -20.39 10.03
N TRP A 175 2.90 -21.67 9.69
CA TRP A 175 3.79 -22.60 10.39
C TRP A 175 5.26 -22.22 10.28
N ALA A 176 5.72 -21.77 9.11
CA ALA A 176 7.06 -21.26 8.95
C ALA A 176 7.29 -20.09 9.91
N MET A 177 6.40 -19.09 9.92
CA MET A 177 6.46 -17.94 10.84
C MET A 177 6.51 -18.39 12.30
N TRP A 178 5.67 -19.35 12.69
CA TRP A 178 5.68 -19.90 14.05
C TRP A 178 7.01 -20.56 14.42
N ASN A 179 7.52 -21.43 13.55
CA ASN A 179 8.73 -22.21 13.81
C ASN A 179 10.03 -21.39 13.75
N SER A 180 9.97 -20.13 13.31
CA SER A 180 11.11 -19.22 13.32
C SER A 180 11.55 -18.79 14.71
N GLY A 181 10.68 -18.92 15.72
CA GLY A 181 10.90 -18.40 17.06
C GLY A 181 10.69 -16.88 17.20
N TYR A 182 10.28 -16.17 16.14
CA TYR A 182 10.04 -14.72 16.22
C TYR A 182 8.87 -14.34 17.12
N PHE A 183 7.91 -15.24 17.36
CA PHE A 183 6.82 -15.01 18.30
C PHE A 183 7.20 -15.28 19.77
N ASP A 184 8.38 -15.86 20.02
CA ASP A 184 8.88 -16.13 21.38
C ASP A 184 9.59 -14.91 22.00
N VAL A 185 9.83 -13.86 21.20
CA VAL A 185 10.53 -12.64 21.59
C VAL A 185 9.73 -11.41 21.16
N TYR A 186 9.85 -10.30 21.89
CA TYR A 186 9.27 -9.03 21.46
C TYR A 186 10.10 -8.45 20.30
N SER A 187 9.51 -8.38 19.10
CA SER A 187 10.15 -7.92 17.85
C SER A 187 9.12 -7.22 16.95
N THR A 188 9.53 -6.72 15.78
CA THR A 188 8.55 -6.13 14.84
C THR A 188 7.53 -7.15 14.33
N HIS A 189 7.87 -8.44 14.27
CA HIS A 189 6.95 -9.53 13.91
C HIS A 189 5.84 -9.76 14.96
N SER A 190 6.13 -9.53 16.24
CA SER A 190 5.25 -9.91 17.35
C SER A 190 4.26 -8.82 17.79
N VAL A 191 4.50 -7.55 17.44
CA VAL A 191 3.67 -6.37 17.81
C VAL A 191 2.18 -6.56 17.47
N CYS A 192 1.91 -7.39 16.46
CA CYS A 192 0.59 -7.64 15.92
C CYS A 192 -0.10 -8.90 16.49
N VAL A 193 0.65 -9.79 17.15
CA VAL A 193 0.14 -11.04 17.74
C VAL A 193 -0.56 -10.79 19.07
N GLU A 194 -0.16 -9.74 19.80
CA GLU A 194 -0.79 -9.37 21.07
C GLU A 194 -2.25 -8.89 20.88
N LEU A 195 -2.54 -8.16 19.78
CA LEU A 195 -3.92 -7.81 19.41
C LEU A 195 -4.75 -9.06 19.05
N TYR A 196 -4.11 -10.04 18.40
CA TYR A 196 -4.70 -11.34 18.04
C TYR A 196 -5.06 -12.18 19.28
N LEU A 197 -4.22 -12.18 20.32
CA LEU A 197 -4.50 -12.87 21.59
C LEU A 197 -5.61 -12.19 22.41
N CYS A 198 -5.69 -10.86 22.39
CA CYS A 198 -6.77 -10.12 23.06
C CYS A 198 -8.16 -10.44 22.45
N ILE A 199 -8.24 -10.64 21.13
CA ILE A 199 -9.50 -11.00 20.45
C ILE A 199 -9.86 -12.48 20.68
N LEU A 200 -8.88 -13.39 20.68
CA LEU A 200 -9.12 -14.83 20.86
C LEU A 200 -9.53 -15.24 22.28
N THR A 201 -9.13 -14.47 23.29
CA THR A 201 -9.31 -14.86 24.69
C THR A 201 -10.47 -14.15 25.40
N ASP A 202 -11.17 -13.22 24.73
CA ASP A 202 -12.17 -12.33 25.34
C ASP A 202 -11.64 -11.64 26.62
N THR A 203 -10.31 -11.46 26.69
CA THR A 203 -9.64 -10.96 27.88
C THR A 203 -9.93 -9.46 28.01
N PRO A 204 -10.49 -9.00 29.15
CA PRO A 204 -10.71 -7.57 29.38
C PRO A 204 -9.38 -6.82 29.26
N TYR A 205 -9.28 -5.94 28.27
CA TYR A 205 -8.15 -5.03 28.15
C TYR A 205 -8.28 -3.93 29.22
N GLU A 206 -7.55 -4.10 30.32
CA GLU A 206 -7.28 -3.00 31.26
C GLU A 206 -5.91 -2.40 30.92
N PRO A 207 -5.85 -1.18 30.37
CA PRO A 207 -4.57 -0.56 30.06
C PRO A 207 -3.79 -0.34 31.37
N PRO A 208 -2.49 -0.70 31.44
CA PRO A 208 -1.69 -0.55 32.65
C PRO A 208 -1.46 0.93 33.04
N PHE A 209 -1.81 1.88 32.16
CA PHE A 209 -1.70 3.32 32.42
C PHE A 209 -2.81 4.11 31.71
N VAL A 210 -3.40 5.08 32.42
CA VAL A 210 -4.19 6.17 31.82
C VAL A 210 -3.21 7.11 31.13
N ARG A 211 -3.34 7.28 29.80
CA ARG A 211 -2.51 8.24 29.06
C ARG A 211 -3.02 9.66 29.31
N GLU A 212 -2.12 10.56 29.68
CA GLU A 212 -2.37 12.00 29.53
C GLU A 212 -2.33 12.39 28.05
N PHE A 213 -3.15 13.37 27.70
CA PHE A 213 -3.29 13.91 26.35
C PHE A 213 -1.96 14.52 25.88
N PHE A 214 -1.46 14.08 24.72
CA PHE A 214 -0.34 14.72 24.03
C PHE A 214 -0.88 15.52 22.85
N ALA A 215 -0.54 16.81 22.81
CA ALA A 215 -0.83 17.66 21.67
C ALA A 215 -0.02 17.15 20.46
N SER A 216 -0.73 16.84 19.37
CA SER A 216 -0.10 16.69 18.06
C SER A 216 0.55 18.01 17.67
N ILE A 217 1.71 17.94 17.04
CA ILE A 217 2.29 19.09 16.33
C ILE A 217 1.40 19.30 15.10
N ASP A 218 0.94 20.53 14.88
CA ASP A 218 0.18 20.89 13.68
C ASP A 218 1.00 20.56 12.43
N GLU A 219 0.35 19.93 11.44
CA GLU A 219 0.91 19.82 10.09
C GLU A 219 1.16 21.23 9.55
N ASN A 220 2.35 21.44 8.98
CA ASN A 220 2.69 22.69 8.36
C ASN A 220 1.76 22.89 7.14
N THR A 221 0.85 23.87 7.23
CA THR A 221 -0.03 24.29 6.14
C THR A 221 0.79 24.99 5.05
N MET A 222 1.60 24.26 4.30
CA MET A 222 2.13 24.80 3.04
C MET A 222 1.00 24.83 2.01
N ALA A 223 0.82 25.98 1.37
CA ALA A 223 -0.14 26.16 0.29
C ALA A 223 0.10 25.11 -0.79
N SER A 224 -0.98 24.45 -1.26
CA SER A 224 -0.85 23.35 -2.20
C SER A 224 -0.11 23.82 -3.47
N VAL A 225 1.05 23.20 -3.75
CA VAL A 225 1.82 23.43 -4.98
C VAL A 225 1.48 22.32 -5.95
N ARG A 226 1.05 22.69 -7.17
CA ARG A 226 0.69 21.72 -8.22
C ARG A 226 1.54 21.93 -9.47
N LEU A 227 1.97 20.86 -10.11
CA LEU A 227 2.82 20.87 -11.31
C LEU A 227 2.14 20.17 -12.47
N PHE A 228 2.05 20.83 -13.63
CA PHE A 228 1.50 20.20 -14.84
C PHE A 228 2.16 20.73 -16.13
N PRO A 229 2.37 19.90 -17.17
CA PRO A 229 2.22 18.44 -17.14
C PRO A 229 3.34 17.79 -16.31
N ASN A 230 3.05 16.63 -15.73
CA ASN A 230 4.07 15.75 -15.16
C ASN A 230 3.71 14.32 -15.61
N PRO A 231 4.54 13.65 -16.43
CA PRO A 231 5.85 14.06 -16.94
C PRO A 231 5.78 15.28 -17.89
N ALA A 232 6.84 16.09 -17.90
CA ALA A 232 7.00 17.21 -18.83
C ALA A 232 8.16 16.97 -19.78
N GLU A 233 7.97 17.31 -21.05
CA GLU A 233 9.04 17.24 -22.05
C GLU A 233 9.90 18.51 -22.07
N ASN A 234 9.26 19.68 -22.11
CA ASN A 234 9.96 20.95 -22.32
C ASN A 234 9.60 22.03 -21.29
N GLU A 235 8.38 22.00 -20.75
CA GLU A 235 7.88 23.03 -19.85
C GLU A 235 7.00 22.40 -18.77
N ILE A 236 7.12 22.92 -17.55
CA ILE A 236 6.16 22.69 -16.47
C ILE A 236 5.48 24.00 -16.11
N ARG A 237 4.23 23.90 -15.67
CA ARG A 237 3.51 24.98 -14.99
C ARG A 237 3.46 24.66 -13.51
N VAL A 238 4.01 25.55 -12.69
CA VAL A 238 3.75 25.59 -11.26
C VAL A 238 2.46 26.36 -11.03
N LYS A 239 1.57 25.83 -10.20
CA LYS A 239 0.41 26.52 -9.66
C LYS A 239 0.50 26.50 -8.14
N LEU A 240 0.46 27.67 -7.53
CA LEU A 240 0.48 27.86 -6.10
C LEU A 240 -0.92 28.25 -5.66
N GLU A 241 -1.47 27.59 -4.65
CA GLU A 241 -2.72 28.02 -4.01
C GLU A 241 -2.46 29.06 -2.91
N SER A 242 -1.61 30.04 -3.24
CA SER A 242 -1.24 31.16 -2.38
C SER A 242 -0.88 32.38 -3.22
N ASN A 243 -1.23 33.56 -2.69
CA ASN A 243 -0.86 34.87 -3.27
C ASN A 243 0.55 35.32 -2.81
N GLU A 244 1.24 34.53 -2.00
CA GLU A 244 2.61 34.81 -1.57
C GLU A 244 3.62 34.57 -2.69
N ILE A 245 4.81 35.12 -2.51
CA ILE A 245 5.92 34.99 -3.44
C ILE A 245 6.84 33.88 -2.94
N TYR A 246 7.08 32.87 -3.78
CA TYR A 246 7.90 31.71 -3.45
C TYR A 246 9.16 31.64 -4.31
N THR A 247 10.15 30.92 -3.80
CA THR A 247 11.25 30.40 -4.62
C THR A 247 10.95 28.95 -4.91
N VAL A 248 10.85 28.60 -6.19
CA VAL A 248 10.67 27.22 -6.65
C VAL A 248 12.02 26.66 -7.03
N GLU A 249 12.42 25.57 -6.40
CA GLU A 249 13.65 24.86 -6.72
C GLU A 249 13.32 23.45 -7.19
N ILE A 250 13.93 23.05 -8.31
CA ILE A 250 13.81 21.70 -8.88
C ILE A 250 15.16 21.01 -8.69
N TYR A 251 15.08 19.78 -8.20
CA TYR A 251 16.22 18.92 -7.93
C TYR A 251 16.15 17.68 -8.84
N ASP A 252 17.29 17.17 -9.30
CA ASP A 252 17.33 15.87 -9.98
C ASP A 252 17.16 14.70 -8.99
N LEU A 253 17.08 13.47 -9.51
CA LEU A 253 16.91 12.25 -8.71
C LEU A 253 18.07 12.00 -7.72
N ASN A 254 19.22 12.66 -7.92
CA ASN A 254 20.37 12.60 -7.02
C ASN A 254 20.36 13.73 -5.97
N GLY A 255 19.30 14.56 -5.93
CA GLY A 255 19.18 15.68 -5.00
C GLY A 255 20.06 16.88 -5.35
N ARG A 256 20.66 16.91 -6.55
CA ARG A 256 21.38 18.09 -7.03
C ARG A 256 20.36 19.09 -7.57
N LYS A 257 20.47 20.35 -7.13
CA LYS A 257 19.62 21.43 -7.66
C LYS A 257 19.88 21.60 -9.15
N VAL A 258 18.86 21.37 -9.96
CA VAL A 258 18.94 21.48 -11.43
C VAL A 258 18.28 22.73 -11.96
N LEU A 259 17.31 23.29 -11.23
CA LEU A 259 16.68 24.56 -11.59
C LEU A 259 16.26 25.31 -10.32
N SER A 260 16.30 26.63 -10.37
CA SER A 260 15.77 27.49 -9.31
C SER A 260 15.13 28.70 -9.99
N LYS A 261 13.94 29.06 -9.53
CA LYS A 261 13.22 30.25 -9.98
C LYS A 261 12.69 30.98 -8.75
N GLU A 262 13.25 32.15 -8.54
CA GLU A 262 12.79 33.08 -7.52
C GLU A 262 11.56 33.85 -8.02
N ASN A 263 10.80 34.40 -7.08
CA ASN A 263 9.67 35.28 -7.34
C ASN A 263 8.46 34.65 -8.07
N VAL A 264 8.19 33.37 -7.81
CA VAL A 264 7.02 32.66 -8.36
C VAL A 264 5.77 33.00 -7.55
N GLN A 265 4.71 33.47 -8.22
CA GLN A 265 3.43 33.83 -7.60
C GLN A 265 2.27 33.30 -8.43
N ASN A 266 1.24 32.72 -7.77
CA ASN A 266 0.02 32.16 -8.35
C ASN A 266 0.24 31.04 -9.39
N SER A 267 0.80 31.35 -10.55
CA SER A 267 1.20 30.37 -11.55
C SER A 267 2.33 30.90 -12.41
N ASP A 268 3.30 30.04 -12.68
CA ASP A 268 4.44 30.39 -13.51
C ASP A 268 4.92 29.18 -14.32
N GLN A 269 5.57 29.43 -15.44
CA GLN A 269 6.12 28.41 -16.32
C GLN A 269 7.64 28.30 -16.14
N LEU A 270 8.13 27.06 -16.08
CA LEU A 270 9.55 26.76 -16.01
C LEU A 270 9.95 25.89 -17.20
N ASN A 271 11.03 26.30 -17.86
CA ASN A 271 11.61 25.54 -18.95
C ASN A 271 12.46 24.40 -18.38
N VAL A 272 12.08 23.17 -18.72
CA VAL A 272 12.71 21.92 -18.27
C VAL A 272 13.30 21.13 -19.44
N SER A 273 13.35 21.69 -20.65
CA SER A 273 13.87 21.03 -21.87
C SER A 273 15.32 20.55 -21.78
N LYS A 274 16.09 21.08 -20.83
CA LYS A 274 17.49 20.69 -20.57
C LYS A 274 17.63 19.68 -19.44
N LEU A 275 16.53 19.31 -18.80
CA LEU A 275 16.48 18.21 -17.85
C LEU A 275 16.27 16.93 -18.68
N GLU A 276 17.14 15.95 -18.54
CA GLU A 276 16.87 14.61 -19.11
C GLU A 276 15.52 14.14 -18.58
N SER A 277 14.71 13.45 -19.41
CA SER A 277 13.32 13.07 -19.10
C SER A 277 13.20 12.48 -17.69
N ALA A 278 12.83 13.32 -16.73
CA ALA A 278 12.84 13.02 -15.31
C ALA A 278 11.53 13.48 -14.68
N LEU A 279 11.03 12.67 -13.74
CA LEU A 279 9.94 13.05 -12.86
C LEU A 279 10.38 14.28 -12.04
N ILE A 280 9.60 15.35 -12.13
CA ILE A 280 9.88 16.61 -11.44
C ILE A 280 9.10 16.62 -10.13
N ASN A 281 9.81 16.67 -9.00
CA ASN A 281 9.24 16.79 -7.66
C ASN A 281 9.47 18.19 -7.09
N VAL A 282 8.49 18.74 -6.39
CA VAL A 282 8.58 19.97 -5.60
C VAL A 282 8.41 19.62 -4.12
N TYR A 283 9.24 20.23 -3.27
CA TYR A 283 9.16 20.16 -1.81
C TYR A 283 8.67 21.49 -1.25
#